data_AF-A0A3D5VBC4-F1
#
_entry.id   AF-A0A3D5VBC4-F1
#
_cell.length_a   1.000
_cell.length_b   1.000
_cell.length_c   1.000
_cell.angle_alpha   90.00
_cell.angle_beta   90.00
_cell.angle_gamma   90.00
#
_symmetry.space_group_name_H-M   'P 1'
#
loop_
_entity.id
_entity.type
_entity.pdbx_description
1 polymer ?
#
loop_
_entity_poly.entity_id
_entity_poly.type
_entity_poly.pdbx_seq_one_letter_code
_entity_poly.pdbx_strand_id
1 'polypeptide(L)'
;MNLKPQPFVNKRDNSIIAFLIFVGTLVVYWLTLARSLSFWDAGEYITCSSILGIPHPPGNPFYILLGRFSTILGLGVPHAQAVNFLSAVLASLAVMFTYLFTVKLISMWLQNPKQAYKAYLGGFLAAFYTAFSYTFWTNAIEAEVYSGLAFIINLIVWLTLVWVEKSRDFSHQNILLLIIYVFFLGFGIHQTSLQIAPAILFIVVYPLLRDNIGSKEFWSRLIIYLISLIGIYLIFNAVGKQLQIPALSKYMFALGSVALMYYHLKEKFQKKIWLLGILFILVGLSSHIYLLVRSELQPFINEGNPHNIPMFIEYVLR
;
A
#
# COMPACT_ATOMS: atom_id res chain seq x y z
N MET A 1 -5.64 18.30 22.37
CA MET A 1 -5.58 18.02 20.91
C MET A 1 -6.57 16.92 20.60
N ASN A 2 -7.48 17.12 19.64
CA ASN A 2 -8.39 16.05 19.24
C ASN A 2 -7.65 15.07 18.34
N LEU A 3 -7.47 13.83 18.80
CA LEU A 3 -6.79 12.77 18.05
C LEU A 3 -7.71 12.10 17.01
N LYS A 4 -8.81 12.75 16.64
CA LYS A 4 -9.83 12.22 15.74
C LYS A 4 -10.28 13.29 14.73
N PRO A 5 -10.49 12.92 13.45
CA PRO A 5 -11.10 13.83 12.47
C PRO A 5 -12.42 14.38 12.99
N GLN A 6 -12.65 15.68 12.83
CA GLN A 6 -13.87 16.34 13.31
C GLN A 6 -14.94 16.37 12.20
N PRO A 7 -16.23 16.20 12.55
CA PRO A 7 -17.33 16.15 11.58
C PRO A 7 -17.76 17.54 11.08
N PHE A 8 -16.82 18.50 10.99
CA PHE A 8 -17.09 19.88 10.55
C PHE A 8 -17.05 20.04 9.03
N VAL A 9 -16.40 19.12 8.33
CA VAL A 9 -16.31 19.11 6.87
C VAL A 9 -17.56 18.45 6.28
N ASN A 10 -18.26 19.15 5.38
CA ASN A 10 -19.40 18.60 4.68
C ASN A 10 -18.94 17.45 3.76
N LYS A 11 -19.55 16.27 3.93
CA LYS A 11 -19.18 15.05 3.18
C LYS A 11 -19.46 15.17 1.68
N ARG A 12 -20.59 15.77 1.29
CA ARG A 12 -20.97 15.92 -0.12
C ARG A 12 -19.98 16.83 -0.84
N ASP A 13 -19.72 18.00 -0.28
CA ASP A 13 -18.81 18.98 -0.87
C ASP A 13 -17.39 18.41 -0.96
N ASN A 14 -16.95 17.72 0.10
CA ASN A 14 -15.65 17.07 0.12
C ASN A 14 -15.50 16.01 -0.98
N SER A 15 -16.53 15.19 -1.20
CA SER A 15 -16.55 14.18 -2.26
C SER A 15 -16.56 14.81 -3.66
N ILE A 16 -17.30 15.91 -3.85
CA ILE A 16 -17.34 16.63 -5.13
C ILE A 16 -15.95 17.20 -5.45
N ILE A 17 -15.32 17.90 -4.48
CA ILE A 17 -13.98 18.48 -4.69
C ILE A 17 -12.95 17.38 -4.98
N ALA A 18 -12.97 16.28 -4.23
CA ALA A 18 -12.09 15.14 -4.47
C ALA A 18 -12.26 14.58 -5.90
N PHE A 19 -13.50 14.42 -6.35
CA PHE A 19 -13.79 13.95 -7.70
C PHE A 19 -13.34 14.94 -8.78
N LEU A 20 -13.53 16.25 -8.58
CA LEU A 20 -13.04 17.26 -9.51
C LEU A 20 -11.50 17.28 -9.59
N ILE A 21 -10.80 17.07 -8.47
CA ILE A 21 -9.33 16.92 -8.44
C ILE A 21 -8.90 15.67 -9.22
N PHE A 22 -9.58 14.54 -9.04
CA PHE A 22 -9.33 13.32 -9.80
C PHE A 22 -9.48 13.58 -11.31
N VAL A 23 -10.63 14.11 -11.74
CA VAL A 23 -10.90 14.37 -13.16
C VAL A 23 -9.93 15.40 -13.73
N GLY A 24 -9.68 16.49 -13.01
CA GLY A 24 -8.79 17.56 -13.46
C GLY A 24 -7.35 17.07 -13.68
N THR A 25 -6.80 16.31 -12.72
CA THR A 25 -5.47 15.74 -12.88
C THR A 25 -5.42 14.67 -13.96
N LEU A 26 -6.47 13.83 -14.08
CA LEU A 26 -6.51 12.79 -15.11
C LEU A 26 -6.51 13.39 -16.51
N VAL A 27 -7.25 14.47 -16.72
CA VAL A 27 -7.25 15.21 -17.99
C VAL A 27 -5.86 15.76 -18.28
N VAL A 28 -5.21 16.39 -17.32
CA VAL A 28 -3.85 16.92 -17.54
C VAL A 28 -2.86 15.80 -17.86
N TYR A 29 -2.83 14.74 -17.06
CA TYR A 29 -1.93 13.61 -17.28
C TYR A 29 -2.21 12.91 -18.60
N TRP A 30 -3.47 12.74 -18.99
CA TRP A 30 -3.84 12.25 -20.32
C TRP A 30 -3.22 13.12 -21.40
N LEU A 31 -3.43 14.44 -21.35
CA LEU A 31 -2.96 15.35 -22.40
C LEU A 31 -1.43 15.31 -22.55
N THR A 32 -0.71 15.03 -21.46
CA THR A 32 0.75 14.93 -21.44
C THR A 32 1.30 13.49 -21.48
N LEU A 33 0.45 12.47 -21.65
CA LEU A 33 0.85 11.07 -21.57
C LEU A 33 1.78 10.67 -22.73
N ALA A 34 2.78 9.82 -22.45
CA ALA A 34 3.68 9.29 -23.47
C ALA A 34 2.93 8.43 -24.51
N ARG A 35 2.97 8.81 -25.80
CA ARG A 35 2.19 8.13 -26.85
C ARG A 35 2.76 6.78 -27.29
N SER A 36 3.98 6.47 -26.85
CA SER A 36 4.75 5.28 -27.18
C SER A 36 5.55 4.82 -25.95
N LEU A 37 6.50 3.92 -26.16
CA LEU A 37 7.45 3.47 -25.13
C LEU A 37 8.32 4.65 -24.67
N SER A 38 8.40 4.85 -23.36
CA SER A 38 9.38 5.73 -22.72
C SER A 38 10.72 5.01 -22.50
N PHE A 39 11.74 5.76 -22.11
CA PHE A 39 13.04 5.21 -21.71
C PHE A 39 12.92 4.38 -20.41
N TRP A 40 13.88 3.48 -20.18
CA TRP A 40 13.97 2.67 -18.95
C TRP A 40 12.86 1.61 -18.81
N ASP A 41 12.37 1.39 -17.59
CA ASP A 41 11.49 0.28 -17.19
C ASP A 41 10.11 0.32 -17.88
N ALA A 42 9.63 1.50 -18.27
CA ALA A 42 8.32 1.66 -18.90
C ALA A 42 8.13 0.77 -20.14
N GLY A 43 9.16 0.64 -20.98
CA GLY A 43 9.11 -0.22 -22.17
C GLY A 43 8.93 -1.69 -21.83
N GLU A 44 9.61 -2.15 -20.77
CA GLU A 44 9.49 -3.51 -20.26
C GLU A 44 8.11 -3.74 -19.62
N TYR A 45 7.64 -2.84 -18.76
CA TYR A 45 6.32 -2.94 -18.14
C TYR A 45 5.18 -2.97 -19.16
N ILE A 46 5.24 -2.14 -20.20
CA ILE A 46 4.27 -2.16 -21.30
C ILE A 46 4.31 -3.50 -22.03
N THR A 47 5.52 -4.00 -22.34
CA THR A 47 5.68 -5.25 -23.08
C THR A 47 5.22 -6.45 -22.25
N CYS A 48 5.62 -6.53 -20.98
CA CYS A 48 5.18 -7.56 -20.05
C CYS A 48 3.66 -7.48 -19.79
N SER A 49 3.07 -6.29 -19.69
CA SER A 49 1.60 -6.14 -19.62
C SER A 49 0.90 -6.62 -20.91
N SER A 50 1.52 -6.38 -22.06
CA SER A 50 1.03 -6.81 -23.38
C SER A 50 1.03 -8.33 -23.53
N ILE A 51 2.12 -9.01 -23.16
CA ILE A 51 2.31 -10.44 -23.43
C ILE A 51 2.11 -11.33 -22.20
N LEU A 52 1.76 -10.72 -21.04
CA LEU A 52 1.88 -11.36 -19.73
C LEU A 52 3.31 -11.88 -19.52
N GLY A 53 4.32 -11.01 -19.57
CA GLY A 53 5.71 -11.35 -19.26
C GLY A 53 6.03 -11.23 -17.77
N ILE A 54 7.26 -11.61 -17.40
CA ILE A 54 7.82 -11.42 -16.06
C ILE A 54 8.95 -10.38 -16.18
N PRO A 55 8.75 -9.13 -15.72
CA PRO A 55 9.73 -8.06 -15.87
C PRO A 55 10.88 -8.21 -14.87
N HIS A 56 11.76 -7.22 -14.74
CA HIS A 56 12.81 -7.24 -13.72
C HIS A 56 12.28 -7.48 -12.28
N PRO A 57 13.09 -8.11 -11.40
CA PRO A 57 12.72 -8.33 -9.99
C PRO A 57 12.31 -7.03 -9.27
N PRO A 58 11.26 -7.03 -8.42
CA PRO A 58 10.53 -8.20 -7.93
C PRO A 58 9.29 -8.58 -8.78
N GLY A 59 9.20 -8.08 -10.01
CA GLY A 59 8.21 -8.51 -11.01
C GLY A 59 6.87 -7.78 -10.99
N ASN A 60 6.50 -7.15 -9.87
CA ASN A 60 5.29 -6.34 -9.70
C ASN A 60 4.03 -7.00 -10.34
N PRO A 61 3.70 -8.25 -9.92
CA PRO A 61 2.78 -9.10 -10.67
C PRO A 61 1.35 -8.57 -10.75
N PHE A 62 0.86 -7.88 -9.72
CA PHE A 62 -0.47 -7.26 -9.77
C PHE A 62 -0.49 -6.07 -10.72
N TYR A 63 0.59 -5.29 -10.81
CA TYR A 63 0.72 -4.23 -11.80
C TYR A 63 0.67 -4.79 -13.23
N ILE A 64 1.38 -5.88 -13.52
CA ILE A 64 1.33 -6.54 -14.83
C ILE A 64 -0.08 -7.05 -15.18
N LEU A 65 -0.80 -7.63 -14.21
CA LEU A 65 -2.17 -8.08 -14.40
C LEU A 65 -3.13 -6.90 -14.68
N LEU A 66 -2.97 -5.77 -13.96
CA LEU A 66 -3.73 -4.55 -14.22
C LEU A 66 -3.40 -3.95 -15.59
N GLY A 67 -2.12 -3.97 -15.98
CA GLY A 67 -1.67 -3.54 -17.29
C GLY A 67 -2.32 -4.38 -18.40
N ARG A 68 -2.28 -5.71 -18.27
CA ARG A 68 -2.95 -6.63 -19.21
C ARG A 68 -4.45 -6.35 -19.29
N PHE A 69 -5.12 -6.20 -18.14
CA PHE A 69 -6.53 -5.84 -18.09
C PHE A 69 -6.81 -4.53 -18.84
N SER A 70 -5.96 -3.52 -18.65
CA SER A 70 -6.07 -2.23 -19.34
C SER A 70 -5.88 -2.36 -20.85
N THR A 71 -4.96 -3.22 -21.32
CA THR A 71 -4.80 -3.47 -22.78
C THR A 71 -6.02 -4.14 -23.39
N ILE A 72 -6.68 -5.07 -22.68
CA ILE A 72 -7.89 -5.76 -23.16
C ILE A 72 -9.07 -4.80 -23.23
N LEU A 73 -9.25 -3.97 -22.20
CA LEU A 73 -10.30 -2.94 -22.17
C LEU A 73 -10.03 -1.76 -23.10
N GLY A 74 -8.79 -1.59 -23.57
CA GLY A 74 -8.40 -0.52 -24.49
C GLY A 74 -9.02 -0.63 -25.88
N LEU A 75 -9.71 -1.73 -26.23
CA LEU A 75 -10.47 -1.92 -27.47
C LEU A 75 -9.75 -1.46 -28.76
N GLY A 76 -8.47 -1.81 -28.90
CA GLY A 76 -7.65 -1.47 -30.07
C GLY A 76 -6.78 -0.21 -29.94
N VAL A 77 -6.86 0.50 -28.81
CA VAL A 77 -5.85 1.51 -28.44
C VAL A 77 -4.47 0.84 -28.33
N PRO A 78 -3.39 1.46 -28.82
CA PRO A 78 -2.04 0.91 -28.69
C PRO A 78 -1.71 0.55 -27.24
N HIS A 79 -1.12 -0.62 -27.01
CA HIS A 79 -0.86 -1.12 -25.66
C HIS A 79 -0.02 -0.14 -24.82
N ALA A 80 0.96 0.54 -25.44
CA ALA A 80 1.73 1.58 -24.78
C ALA A 80 0.84 2.69 -24.20
N GLN A 81 -0.12 3.18 -24.99
CA GLN A 81 -1.06 4.20 -24.52
C GLN A 81 -2.02 3.66 -23.44
N ALA A 82 -2.49 2.42 -23.58
CA ALA A 82 -3.38 1.81 -22.59
C ALA A 82 -2.71 1.65 -21.22
N VAL A 83 -1.44 1.22 -21.18
CA VAL A 83 -0.69 1.03 -19.94
C VAL A 83 -0.17 2.37 -19.38
N ASN A 84 0.28 3.30 -20.21
CA ASN A 84 0.59 4.67 -19.75
C ASN A 84 -0.64 5.36 -19.15
N PHE A 85 -1.83 5.12 -19.72
CA PHE A 85 -3.09 5.63 -19.18
C PHE A 85 -3.45 5.00 -17.83
N LEU A 86 -3.12 3.72 -17.60
CA LEU A 86 -3.26 3.11 -16.27
C LEU A 86 -2.46 3.87 -15.21
N SER A 87 -1.21 4.26 -15.50
CA SER A 87 -0.41 5.10 -14.61
C SER A 87 -1.10 6.44 -14.33
N ALA A 88 -1.63 7.11 -15.36
CA ALA A 88 -2.35 8.37 -15.20
C ALA A 88 -3.57 8.23 -14.29
N VAL A 89 -4.36 7.15 -14.45
CA VAL A 89 -5.51 6.85 -13.58
C VAL A 89 -5.07 6.61 -12.13
N LEU A 90 -4.05 5.78 -11.92
CA LEU A 90 -3.54 5.49 -10.57
C LEU A 90 -2.95 6.74 -9.90
N ALA A 91 -2.20 7.56 -10.65
CA ALA A 91 -1.67 8.83 -10.17
C ALA A 91 -2.78 9.82 -9.78
N SER A 92 -3.81 9.98 -10.62
CA SER A 92 -4.96 10.84 -10.31
C SER A 92 -5.74 10.35 -9.10
N LEU A 93 -5.90 9.04 -8.92
CA LEU A 93 -6.46 8.47 -7.69
C LEU A 93 -5.56 8.79 -6.48
N ALA A 94 -4.24 8.66 -6.61
CA ALA A 94 -3.31 9.01 -5.55
C ALA A 94 -3.44 10.48 -5.14
N VAL A 95 -3.55 11.41 -6.09
CA VAL A 95 -3.77 12.84 -5.83
C VAL A 95 -5.12 13.09 -5.13
N MET A 96 -6.18 12.42 -5.59
CA MET A 96 -7.49 12.48 -4.94
C MET A 96 -7.41 12.03 -3.48
N PHE A 97 -6.70 10.93 -3.21
CA PHE A 97 -6.53 10.45 -1.84
C PHE A 97 -5.58 11.33 -1.02
N THR A 98 -4.59 12.00 -1.63
CA THR A 98 -3.80 13.07 -0.98
C THR A 98 -4.70 14.17 -0.45
N TYR A 99 -5.62 14.67 -1.29
CA TYR A 99 -6.63 15.63 -0.87
C TYR A 99 -7.46 15.07 0.30
N LEU A 100 -8.03 13.88 0.15
CA LEU A 100 -8.97 13.31 1.12
C LEU A 100 -8.34 13.04 2.49
N PHE A 101 -7.12 12.47 2.54
CA PHE A 101 -6.47 12.23 3.84
C PHE A 101 -6.01 13.54 4.47
N THR A 102 -5.56 14.53 3.68
CA THR A 102 -5.14 15.83 4.18
C THR A 102 -6.32 16.59 4.79
N VAL A 103 -7.49 16.57 4.16
CA VAL A 103 -8.73 17.13 4.72
C VAL A 103 -9.05 16.49 6.07
N LYS A 104 -8.95 15.15 6.19
CA LYS A 104 -9.19 14.44 7.46
C LYS A 104 -8.17 14.82 8.52
N LEU A 105 -6.89 14.90 8.18
CA LEU A 105 -5.86 15.38 9.10
C LEU A 105 -6.21 16.78 9.57
N ILE A 106 -6.34 17.76 8.66
CA ILE A 106 -6.59 19.16 9.03
C ILE A 106 -7.87 19.30 9.88
N SER A 107 -8.89 18.50 9.60
CA SER A 107 -10.13 18.48 10.38
C SER A 107 -9.91 18.23 11.88
N MET A 108 -8.85 17.54 12.29
CA MET A 108 -8.51 17.27 13.70
C MET A 108 -8.22 18.55 14.50
N TRP A 109 -7.79 19.64 13.84
CA TRP A 109 -7.45 20.92 14.48
C TRP A 109 -8.55 21.97 14.36
N LEU A 110 -9.64 21.68 13.64
CA LEU A 110 -10.75 22.62 13.49
C LEU A 110 -11.54 22.72 14.79
N GLN A 111 -11.97 23.94 15.13
CA GLN A 111 -12.73 24.21 16.36
C GLN A 111 -14.23 24.38 16.11
N ASN A 112 -14.62 24.80 14.90
CA ASN A 112 -16.02 25.01 14.54
C ASN A 112 -16.24 24.86 13.02
N PRO A 113 -17.50 24.67 12.57
CA PRO A 113 -17.83 24.50 11.15
C PRO A 113 -17.39 25.65 10.24
N LYS A 114 -17.32 26.90 10.75
CA LYS A 114 -16.89 28.06 9.95
C LYS A 114 -15.42 27.96 9.50
N GLN A 115 -14.63 27.08 10.12
CA GLN A 115 -13.23 26.84 9.75
C GLN A 115 -13.05 25.70 8.73
N ALA A 116 -14.12 25.05 8.27
CA ALA A 116 -14.04 23.92 7.32
C ALA A 116 -13.27 24.26 6.03
N TYR A 117 -13.33 25.51 5.56
CA TYR A 117 -12.57 25.99 4.40
C TYR A 117 -11.06 25.78 4.54
N LYS A 118 -10.50 25.79 5.75
CA LYS A 118 -9.06 25.55 5.98
C LYS A 118 -8.66 24.12 5.61
N ALA A 119 -9.55 23.15 5.88
CA ALA A 119 -9.32 21.77 5.51
C ALA A 119 -9.42 21.58 3.99
N TYR A 120 -10.42 22.20 3.33
CA TYR A 120 -10.53 22.19 1.87
C TYR A 120 -9.30 22.82 1.21
N LEU A 121 -8.89 24.01 1.65
CA LEU A 121 -7.73 24.72 1.11
C LEU A 121 -6.44 23.92 1.31
N GLY A 122 -6.17 23.42 2.51
CA GLY A 122 -4.97 22.64 2.78
C GLY A 122 -4.94 21.31 2.01
N GLY A 123 -6.07 20.63 1.89
CA GLY A 123 -6.19 19.44 1.05
C GLY A 123 -5.95 19.73 -0.42
N PHE A 124 -6.50 20.83 -0.94
CA PHE A 124 -6.32 21.27 -2.32
C PHE A 124 -4.85 21.60 -2.61
N LEU A 125 -4.20 22.37 -1.74
CA LEU A 125 -2.79 22.72 -1.88
C LEU A 125 -1.89 21.48 -1.84
N ALA A 126 -2.13 20.55 -0.90
CA ALA A 126 -1.37 19.30 -0.82
C ALA A 126 -1.52 18.47 -2.10
N ALA A 127 -2.74 18.31 -2.59
CA ALA A 127 -3.03 17.56 -3.81
C ALA A 127 -2.38 18.20 -5.05
N PHE A 128 -2.48 19.52 -5.23
CA PHE A 128 -1.88 20.22 -6.37
C PHE A 128 -0.36 20.20 -6.33
N TYR A 129 0.22 20.35 -5.14
CA TYR A 129 1.67 20.27 -4.98
C TYR A 129 2.20 18.87 -5.31
N THR A 130 1.49 17.80 -4.89
CA THR A 130 1.81 16.44 -5.32
C THR A 130 1.65 16.30 -6.83
N ALA A 131 0.48 16.69 -7.37
CA ALA A 131 0.11 16.44 -8.75
C ALA A 131 1.09 17.04 -9.77
N PHE A 132 1.57 18.25 -9.50
CA PHE A 132 2.40 19.01 -10.42
C PHE A 132 3.87 19.07 -10.00
N SER A 133 4.28 18.28 -8.99
CA SER A 133 5.69 18.07 -8.70
C SER A 133 6.35 17.26 -9.82
N TYR A 134 7.58 17.63 -10.18
CA TYR A 134 8.28 17.05 -11.32
C TYR A 134 8.31 15.51 -11.29
N THR A 135 8.83 14.92 -10.21
CA THR A 135 8.97 13.46 -10.07
C THR A 135 7.62 12.74 -10.08
N PHE A 136 6.59 13.30 -9.46
CA PHE A 136 5.27 12.66 -9.45
C PHE A 136 4.63 12.72 -10.83
N TRP A 137 4.71 13.88 -11.50
CA TRP A 137 4.17 14.04 -12.85
C TRP A 137 4.84 13.11 -13.84
N THR A 138 6.18 13.00 -13.86
CA THR A 138 6.87 12.10 -14.79
C THR A 138 6.39 10.65 -14.65
N ASN A 139 6.24 10.15 -13.42
CA ASN A 139 5.69 8.82 -13.14
C ASN A 139 4.19 8.68 -13.50
N ALA A 140 3.44 9.78 -13.56
CA ALA A 140 2.02 9.77 -13.89
C ALA A 140 1.76 9.63 -15.40
N ILE A 141 2.72 9.98 -16.25
CA ILE A 141 2.55 10.06 -17.71
C ILE A 141 3.16 8.90 -18.50
N GLU A 142 3.82 7.96 -17.80
CA GLU A 142 4.44 6.77 -18.38
C GLU A 142 4.19 5.53 -17.53
N ALA A 143 4.40 4.34 -18.10
CA ALA A 143 4.11 3.05 -17.48
C ALA A 143 5.05 2.75 -16.30
N GLU A 144 4.69 3.26 -15.13
CA GLU A 144 5.48 3.11 -13.90
C GLU A 144 4.64 2.58 -12.74
N VAL A 145 5.29 1.79 -11.89
CA VAL A 145 4.69 1.16 -10.71
C VAL A 145 4.48 2.14 -9.56
N TYR A 146 5.23 3.25 -9.55
CA TYR A 146 5.23 4.25 -8.48
C TYR A 146 3.89 5.01 -8.37
N SER A 147 3.18 5.20 -9.48
CA SER A 147 1.84 5.79 -9.47
C SER A 147 0.84 4.92 -8.72
N GLY A 148 0.90 3.59 -8.93
CA GLY A 148 0.10 2.62 -8.18
C GLY A 148 0.51 2.52 -6.72
N LEU A 149 1.81 2.55 -6.42
CA LEU A 149 2.33 2.59 -5.04
C LEU A 149 1.79 3.79 -4.27
N ALA A 150 1.89 4.99 -4.85
CA ALA A 150 1.41 6.23 -4.23
C ALA A 150 -0.10 6.16 -3.96
N PHE A 151 -0.87 5.62 -4.91
CA PHE A 151 -2.30 5.41 -4.72
C PHE A 151 -2.61 4.50 -3.54
N ILE A 152 -1.97 3.33 -3.47
CA ILE A 152 -2.19 2.37 -2.38
C ILE A 152 -1.84 2.97 -1.03
N ILE A 153 -0.69 3.64 -0.91
CA ILE A 153 -0.27 4.29 0.34
C ILE A 153 -1.30 5.35 0.76
N ASN A 154 -1.70 6.23 -0.15
CA ASN A 154 -2.62 7.32 0.17
C ASN A 154 -4.02 6.79 0.52
N LEU A 155 -4.48 5.75 -0.15
CA LEU A 155 -5.73 5.05 0.16
C LEU A 155 -5.68 4.43 1.56
N ILE A 156 -4.59 3.73 1.91
CA ILE A 156 -4.41 3.12 3.23
C ILE A 156 -4.40 4.20 4.32
N VAL A 157 -3.63 5.28 4.15
CA VAL A 157 -3.61 6.40 5.11
C VAL A 157 -5.02 6.99 5.28
N TRP A 158 -5.75 7.22 4.18
CA TRP A 158 -7.12 7.69 4.25
C TRP A 158 -8.04 6.72 4.99
N LEU A 159 -8.01 5.43 4.67
CA LEU A 159 -8.79 4.38 5.33
C LEU A 159 -8.48 4.29 6.83
N THR A 160 -7.21 4.43 7.21
CA THR A 160 -6.80 4.47 8.61
C THR A 160 -7.42 5.67 9.32
N LEU A 161 -7.44 6.86 8.70
CA LEU A 161 -8.11 8.03 9.27
C LEU A 161 -9.65 7.88 9.31
N VAL A 162 -10.26 7.22 8.33
CA VAL A 162 -11.68 6.82 8.38
C VAL A 162 -11.93 5.91 9.58
N TRP A 163 -11.04 4.94 9.82
CA TRP A 163 -11.14 4.06 10.98
C TRP A 163 -10.97 4.84 12.28
N VAL A 164 -10.00 5.75 12.40
CA VAL A 164 -9.80 6.60 13.60
C VAL A 164 -11.04 7.45 13.92
N GLU A 165 -11.68 8.01 12.89
CA GLU A 165 -12.91 8.80 13.02
C GLU A 165 -14.08 7.96 13.56
N LYS A 166 -14.31 6.78 12.97
CA LYS A 166 -15.49 5.94 13.27
C LYS A 166 -15.28 5.02 14.48
N SER A 167 -14.05 4.61 14.73
CA SER A 167 -13.75 3.57 15.71
C SER A 167 -13.81 4.11 17.14
N ARG A 168 -14.51 3.35 17.99
CA ARG A 168 -14.45 3.43 19.45
C ARG A 168 -14.05 2.04 19.96
N ASP A 169 -13.05 1.99 20.84
CA ASP A 169 -12.51 0.75 21.42
C ASP A 169 -12.33 -0.40 20.41
N PHE A 170 -11.58 -0.15 19.34
CA PHE A 170 -11.33 -1.14 18.27
C PHE A 170 -12.56 -1.67 17.52
N SER A 171 -13.70 -0.98 17.55
CA SER A 171 -14.83 -1.26 16.64
C SER A 171 -14.47 -1.07 15.15
N HIS A 172 -15.41 -1.39 14.25
CA HIS A 172 -15.24 -1.22 12.80
C HIS A 172 -14.02 -1.98 12.23
N GLN A 173 -13.80 -3.19 12.73
CA GLN A 173 -12.66 -4.06 12.36
C GLN A 173 -12.70 -4.47 10.88
N ASN A 174 -13.85 -4.36 10.22
CA ASN A 174 -13.97 -4.52 8.77
C ASN A 174 -13.12 -3.51 7.98
N ILE A 175 -12.92 -2.29 8.48
CA ILE A 175 -12.04 -1.30 7.84
C ILE A 175 -10.57 -1.71 7.99
N LEU A 176 -10.19 -2.25 9.16
CA LEU A 176 -8.83 -2.80 9.38
C LEU A 176 -8.55 -3.99 8.46
N LEU A 177 -9.55 -4.87 8.27
CA LEU A 177 -9.46 -5.97 7.32
C LEU A 177 -9.31 -5.47 5.87
N LEU A 178 -10.02 -4.42 5.48
CA LEU A 178 -9.84 -3.78 4.17
C LEU A 178 -8.43 -3.19 4.03
N ILE A 179 -7.91 -2.54 5.07
CA ILE A 179 -6.54 -2.01 5.07
C ILE A 179 -5.53 -3.14 4.89
N ILE A 180 -5.68 -4.26 5.60
CA ILE A 180 -4.82 -5.45 5.46
C ILE A 180 -4.87 -5.95 4.01
N TYR A 181 -6.07 -6.15 3.46
CA TYR A 181 -6.22 -6.61 2.08
C TYR A 181 -5.54 -5.68 1.07
N VAL A 182 -5.83 -4.37 1.13
CA VAL A 182 -5.27 -3.36 0.22
C VAL A 182 -3.75 -3.26 0.38
N PHE A 183 -3.23 -3.36 1.60
CA PHE A 183 -1.81 -3.37 1.88
C PHE A 183 -1.09 -4.53 1.21
N PHE A 184 -1.57 -5.77 1.40
CA PHE A 184 -0.94 -6.95 0.79
C PHE A 184 -1.19 -7.06 -0.72
N LEU A 185 -2.30 -6.52 -1.23
CA LEU A 185 -2.50 -6.34 -2.67
C LEU A 185 -1.48 -5.33 -3.26
N GLY A 186 -1.18 -4.27 -2.49
CA GLY A 186 -0.17 -3.27 -2.81
C GLY A 186 1.23 -3.81 -3.00
N PHE A 187 1.60 -4.88 -2.30
CA PHE A 187 2.87 -5.59 -2.51
C PHE A 187 3.01 -6.11 -3.94
N GLY A 188 1.89 -6.54 -4.55
CA GLY A 188 1.87 -6.96 -5.94
C GLY A 188 2.03 -5.81 -6.93
N ILE A 189 1.82 -4.55 -6.50
CA ILE A 189 2.12 -3.36 -7.32
C ILE A 189 3.57 -2.95 -7.14
N HIS A 190 4.00 -2.80 -5.88
CA HIS A 190 5.38 -2.49 -5.52
C HIS A 190 5.64 -2.81 -4.04
N GLN A 191 6.77 -3.43 -3.75
CA GLN A 191 7.07 -3.95 -2.41
C GLN A 191 7.32 -2.89 -1.34
N THR A 192 7.77 -1.69 -1.75
CA THR A 192 7.96 -0.57 -0.81
C THR A 192 6.65 -0.06 -0.21
N SER A 193 5.49 -0.55 -0.66
CA SER A 193 4.23 -0.39 0.06
C SER A 193 4.32 -0.84 1.53
N LEU A 194 5.22 -1.78 1.87
CA LEU A 194 5.56 -2.16 3.25
C LEU A 194 5.94 -0.98 4.15
N GLN A 195 6.54 0.07 3.60
CA GLN A 195 7.08 1.20 4.38
C GLN A 195 5.99 1.96 5.14
N ILE A 196 4.72 1.88 4.73
CA ILE A 196 3.62 2.53 5.46
C ILE A 196 3.23 1.77 6.74
N ALA A 197 3.56 0.47 6.84
CA ALA A 197 3.08 -0.39 7.93
C ALA A 197 3.43 0.13 9.33
N PRO A 198 4.67 0.58 9.64
CA PRO A 198 4.99 1.09 10.97
C PRO A 198 4.10 2.28 11.38
N ALA A 199 3.84 3.21 10.44
CA ALA A 199 2.99 4.36 10.70
C ALA A 199 1.53 3.96 10.96
N ILE A 200 0.98 3.06 10.15
CA ILE A 200 -0.41 2.59 10.33
C ILE A 200 -0.56 1.79 11.63
N LEU A 201 0.37 0.86 11.89
CA LEU A 201 0.37 0.09 13.12
C LEU A 201 0.43 1.00 14.33
N PHE A 202 1.33 1.99 14.33
CA PHE A 202 1.41 2.98 15.40
C PHE A 202 0.08 3.70 15.61
N ILE A 203 -0.55 4.24 14.55
CA ILE A 203 -1.84 4.94 14.67
C ILE A 203 -2.92 4.02 15.26
N VAL A 204 -2.98 2.77 14.83
CA VAL A 204 -3.98 1.79 15.28
C VAL A 204 -3.79 1.41 16.75
N VAL A 205 -2.55 1.21 17.21
CA VAL A 205 -2.26 0.79 18.59
C VAL A 205 -2.07 1.95 19.55
N TYR A 206 -1.83 3.17 19.07
CA TYR A 206 -1.56 4.36 19.89
C TYR A 206 -2.57 4.59 21.03
N PRO A 207 -3.90 4.38 20.84
CA PRO A 207 -4.86 4.48 21.93
C PRO A 207 -4.58 3.56 23.12
N LEU A 208 -3.91 2.41 22.92
CA LEU A 208 -3.50 1.49 23.98
C LEU A 208 -2.21 1.93 24.67
N LEU A 209 -1.35 2.65 23.95
CA LEU A 209 -0.02 3.06 24.43
C LEU A 209 -0.09 4.37 25.21
N ARG A 210 -0.95 5.30 24.79
CA ARG A 210 -0.92 6.71 25.22
C ARG A 210 -0.99 6.91 26.74
N ASP A 211 -1.75 6.06 27.44
CA ASP A 211 -1.99 6.22 28.88
C ASP A 211 -0.80 5.67 29.70
N ASN A 212 0.03 4.78 29.10
CA ASN A 212 1.11 4.07 29.78
C ASN A 212 2.52 4.43 29.27
N ILE A 213 2.64 5.16 28.15
CA ILE A 213 3.92 5.43 27.47
C ILE A 213 4.97 6.13 28.36
N GLY A 214 4.54 6.87 29.38
CA GLY A 214 5.42 7.52 30.36
C GLY A 214 5.86 6.63 31.53
N SER A 215 5.31 5.42 31.67
CA SER A 215 5.56 4.56 32.82
C SER A 215 6.84 3.74 32.67
N LYS A 216 7.54 3.50 33.78
CA LYS A 216 8.73 2.62 33.81
C LYS A 216 8.40 1.19 33.35
N GLU A 217 7.19 0.71 33.67
CA GLU A 217 6.72 -0.62 33.28
C GLU A 217 6.54 -0.75 31.76
N PHE A 218 6.04 0.30 31.10
CA PHE A 218 5.93 0.31 29.64
C PHE A 218 7.30 0.13 28.99
N TRP A 219 8.29 0.93 29.40
CA TRP A 219 9.64 0.87 28.83
C TRP A 219 10.36 -0.43 29.15
N SER A 220 10.19 -1.00 30.35
CA SER A 220 10.78 -2.29 30.68
C SER A 220 10.20 -3.43 29.82
N ARG A 221 8.87 -3.46 29.64
CA ARG A 221 8.21 -4.44 28.75
C ARG A 221 8.66 -4.26 27.30
N LEU A 222 8.75 -3.03 26.80
CA LEU A 222 9.22 -2.75 25.45
C LEU A 222 10.65 -3.27 25.22
N ILE A 223 11.57 -2.98 26.15
CA ILE A 223 12.95 -3.46 26.09
C ILE A 223 12.99 -5.01 26.11
N ILE A 224 12.21 -5.65 26.99
CA ILE A 224 12.11 -7.11 27.05
C ILE A 224 11.62 -7.69 25.72
N TYR A 225 10.58 -7.11 25.12
CA TYR A 225 10.07 -7.57 23.82
C TYR A 225 11.07 -7.37 22.69
N LEU A 226 11.76 -6.23 22.63
CA LEU A 226 12.81 -5.98 21.65
C LEU A 226 13.97 -6.98 21.79
N ILE A 227 14.46 -7.20 23.01
CA ILE A 227 15.52 -8.19 23.29
C ILE A 227 15.04 -9.59 22.90
N SER A 228 13.80 -9.95 23.23
CA SER A 228 13.23 -11.27 22.90
C SER A 228 13.14 -11.48 21.39
N LEU A 229 12.65 -10.49 20.64
CA LEU A 229 12.54 -10.56 19.19
C LEU A 229 13.91 -10.60 18.50
N ILE A 230 14.90 -9.83 18.98
CA ILE A 230 16.28 -9.89 18.51
C ILE A 230 16.89 -11.26 18.82
N GLY A 231 16.66 -11.79 20.03
CA GLY A 231 17.09 -13.13 20.42
C GLY A 231 16.52 -14.22 19.51
N ILE A 232 15.21 -14.18 19.24
CA ILE A 232 14.55 -15.06 18.25
C ILE A 232 15.24 -14.93 16.89
N TYR A 233 15.44 -13.71 16.39
CA TYR A 233 16.09 -13.51 15.10
C TYR A 233 17.50 -14.11 15.06
N LEU A 234 18.34 -13.88 16.07
CA LEU A 234 19.72 -14.37 16.12
C LEU A 234 19.79 -15.90 16.22
N ILE A 235 18.97 -16.51 17.09
CA ILE A 235 18.89 -17.97 17.26
C ILE A 235 18.47 -18.61 15.94
N PHE A 236 17.38 -18.14 15.33
CA PHE A 236 16.87 -18.72 14.09
C PHE A 236 17.71 -18.36 12.86
N ASN A 237 18.56 -17.35 12.94
CA ASN A 237 19.58 -17.10 11.92
C ASN A 237 20.67 -18.17 11.96
N ALA A 238 21.14 -18.55 13.15
CA ALA A 238 22.09 -19.66 13.31
C ALA A 238 21.49 -21.00 12.87
N VAL A 239 20.26 -21.30 13.32
CA VAL A 239 19.52 -22.50 12.92
C VAL A 239 19.27 -22.52 11.41
N GLY A 240 18.82 -21.40 10.83
CA GLY A 240 18.55 -21.30 9.39
C GLY A 240 19.79 -21.55 8.54
N LYS A 241 20.97 -21.05 8.98
CA LYS A 241 22.25 -21.35 8.32
C LYS A 241 22.61 -22.83 8.37
N GLN A 242 22.44 -23.46 9.53
CA GLN A 242 22.75 -24.89 9.70
C GLN A 242 21.82 -25.80 8.90
N LEU A 243 20.52 -25.46 8.86
CA LEU A 243 19.50 -26.23 8.13
C LEU A 243 19.34 -25.82 6.67
N GLN A 244 20.13 -24.85 6.18
CA GLN A 244 20.01 -24.27 4.84
C GLN A 244 18.59 -23.80 4.51
N ILE A 245 17.86 -23.26 5.49
CA ILE A 245 16.53 -22.68 5.30
C ILE A 245 16.68 -21.16 5.16
N PRO A 246 16.60 -20.60 3.93
CA PRO A 246 16.75 -19.17 3.73
C PRO A 246 15.68 -18.38 4.48
N ALA A 247 16.05 -17.22 5.00
CA ALA A 247 15.14 -16.28 5.68
C ALA A 247 14.38 -16.82 6.91
N LEU A 248 14.75 -17.99 7.47
CA LEU A 248 14.10 -18.57 8.66
C LEU A 248 14.00 -17.56 9.82
N SER A 249 15.07 -16.80 10.08
CA SER A 249 15.09 -15.75 11.10
C SER A 249 14.02 -14.68 10.88
N LYS A 250 13.76 -14.28 9.63
CA LYS A 250 12.73 -13.29 9.26
C LYS A 250 11.33 -13.85 9.54
N TYR A 251 11.07 -15.10 9.19
CA TYR A 251 9.78 -15.75 9.44
C TYR A 251 9.51 -15.89 10.94
N MET A 252 10.51 -16.31 11.73
CA MET A 252 10.35 -16.47 13.17
C MET A 252 10.22 -15.13 13.90
N PHE A 253 10.92 -14.08 13.45
CA PHE A 253 10.72 -12.72 13.93
C PHE A 253 9.29 -12.22 13.65
N ALA A 254 8.76 -12.46 12.44
CA ALA A 254 7.40 -12.10 12.08
C ALA A 254 6.36 -12.88 12.91
N LEU A 255 6.54 -14.20 13.08
CA LEU A 255 5.68 -15.03 13.93
C LEU A 255 5.69 -14.56 15.39
N GLY A 256 6.87 -14.25 15.94
CA GLY A 256 7.00 -13.69 17.29
C GLY A 256 6.27 -12.35 17.44
N SER A 257 6.40 -11.48 16.44
CA SER A 257 5.71 -10.18 16.41
C SER A 257 4.19 -10.33 16.36
N VAL A 258 3.67 -11.25 15.54
CA VAL A 258 2.24 -11.57 15.45
C VAL A 258 1.73 -12.21 16.75
N ALA A 259 2.52 -13.07 17.39
CA ALA A 259 2.15 -13.69 18.67
C ALA A 259 2.03 -12.65 19.79
N LEU A 260 2.98 -11.70 19.87
CA LEU A 260 2.91 -10.57 20.81
C LEU A 260 1.69 -9.70 20.53
N MET A 261 1.41 -9.40 19.26
CA MET A 261 0.24 -8.63 18.86
C MET A 261 -1.07 -9.35 19.25
N TYR A 262 -1.17 -10.66 19.01
CA TYR A 262 -2.31 -11.46 19.41
C TYR A 262 -2.50 -11.46 20.93
N TYR A 263 -1.42 -11.66 21.70
CA TYR A 263 -1.47 -11.66 23.17
C TYR A 263 -2.11 -10.39 23.74
N HIS A 264 -1.75 -9.22 23.21
CA HIS A 264 -2.26 -7.93 23.68
C HIS A 264 -3.63 -7.54 23.09
N LEU A 265 -3.99 -8.07 21.92
CA LEU A 265 -5.21 -7.67 21.19
C LEU A 265 -6.32 -8.73 21.21
N LYS A 266 -6.10 -9.94 21.72
CA LYS A 266 -7.09 -11.04 21.74
C LYS A 266 -8.41 -10.69 22.44
N GLU A 267 -8.39 -9.83 23.44
CA GLU A 267 -9.61 -9.39 24.14
C GLU A 267 -10.35 -8.28 23.39
N LYS A 268 -9.66 -7.56 22.50
CA LYS A 268 -10.22 -6.47 21.67
C LYS A 268 -10.71 -6.96 20.32
N PHE A 269 -10.17 -8.06 19.81
CA PHE A 269 -10.45 -8.61 18.49
C PHE A 269 -11.05 -10.01 18.58
N GLN A 270 -12.18 -10.22 17.93
CA GLN A 270 -12.79 -11.54 17.83
C GLN A 270 -11.88 -12.50 17.06
N LYS A 271 -11.85 -13.79 17.44
CA LYS A 271 -11.06 -14.84 16.74
C LYS A 271 -11.31 -14.87 15.22
N LYS A 272 -12.55 -14.63 14.78
CA LYS A 272 -12.94 -14.56 13.37
C LYS A 272 -12.11 -13.52 12.59
N ILE A 273 -11.78 -12.39 13.22
CA ILE A 273 -11.08 -11.28 12.56
C ILE A 273 -9.62 -11.63 12.32
N TRP A 274 -8.99 -12.39 13.22
CA TRP A 274 -7.65 -12.93 12.99
C TRP A 274 -7.61 -13.89 11.80
N LEU A 275 -8.58 -14.81 11.72
CA LEU A 275 -8.69 -15.75 10.59
C LEU A 275 -8.95 -15.03 9.27
N LEU A 276 -9.85 -14.05 9.25
CA LEU A 276 -10.10 -13.22 8.08
C LEU A 276 -8.89 -12.36 7.70
N GLY A 277 -8.13 -11.89 8.69
CA GLY A 277 -6.86 -11.20 8.46
C GLY A 277 -5.89 -12.09 7.68
N ILE A 278 -5.63 -13.31 8.15
CA ILE A 278 -4.78 -14.29 7.45
C ILE A 278 -5.31 -14.55 6.04
N LEU A 279 -6.62 -14.78 5.88
CA LEU A 279 -7.22 -14.98 4.57
C LEU A 279 -6.96 -13.80 3.63
N PHE A 280 -7.15 -12.56 4.08
CA PHE A 280 -6.93 -11.37 3.26
C PHE A 280 -5.46 -11.09 2.96
N ILE A 281 -4.53 -11.51 3.83
CA ILE A 281 -3.10 -11.53 3.50
C ILE A 281 -2.86 -12.48 2.33
N LEU A 282 -3.37 -13.72 2.40
CA LEU A 282 -3.20 -14.73 1.36
C LEU A 282 -3.85 -14.29 0.03
N VAL A 283 -5.05 -13.74 0.09
CA VAL A 283 -5.75 -13.21 -1.10
C VAL A 283 -5.01 -12.00 -1.67
N GLY A 284 -4.51 -11.08 -0.84
CA GLY A 284 -3.72 -9.94 -1.30
C GLY A 284 -2.42 -10.37 -1.99
N LEU A 285 -1.71 -11.36 -1.43
CA LEU A 285 -0.48 -11.89 -1.99
C LEU A 285 -0.69 -12.85 -3.18
N SER A 286 -1.93 -13.30 -3.43
CA SER A 286 -2.24 -14.29 -4.45
C SER A 286 -1.79 -13.90 -5.86
N SER A 287 -1.65 -12.60 -6.15
CA SER A 287 -1.09 -12.13 -7.42
C SER A 287 0.31 -12.66 -7.69
N HIS A 288 1.12 -12.97 -6.66
CA HIS A 288 2.47 -13.51 -6.85
C HIS A 288 2.48 -14.93 -7.42
N ILE A 289 1.37 -15.67 -7.32
CA ILE A 289 1.20 -16.98 -7.97
C ILE A 289 1.39 -16.85 -9.49
N TYR A 290 1.05 -15.68 -10.07
CA TYR A 290 1.32 -15.35 -11.46
C TYR A 290 2.78 -15.61 -11.86
N LEU A 291 3.75 -15.27 -11.01
CA LEU A 291 5.18 -15.41 -11.34
C LEU A 291 5.55 -16.88 -11.55
N LEU A 292 5.15 -17.77 -10.63
CA LEU A 292 5.39 -19.20 -10.74
C LEU A 292 4.70 -19.79 -11.98
N VAL A 293 3.40 -19.55 -12.11
CA VAL A 293 2.58 -20.10 -13.21
C VAL A 293 3.09 -19.61 -14.55
N ARG A 294 3.40 -18.32 -14.66
CA ARG A 294 3.80 -17.74 -15.92
C ARG A 294 5.22 -18.14 -16.28
N SER A 295 6.14 -18.23 -15.32
CA SER A 295 7.52 -18.67 -15.56
C SER A 295 7.58 -20.09 -16.13
N GLU A 296 6.73 -21.01 -15.66
CA GLU A 296 6.63 -22.38 -16.21
C GLU A 296 6.23 -22.40 -17.69
N LEU A 297 5.45 -21.41 -18.15
CA LEU A 297 5.05 -21.27 -19.55
C LEU A 297 6.13 -20.60 -20.43
N GLN A 298 7.30 -20.26 -19.88
CA GLN A 298 8.44 -19.68 -20.58
C GLN A 298 8.05 -18.50 -21.50
N PRO A 299 7.48 -17.40 -20.97
CA PRO A 299 7.15 -16.22 -21.74
C PRO A 299 8.40 -15.60 -22.37
N PHE A 300 8.23 -14.82 -23.43
CA PHE A 300 9.35 -14.20 -24.14
C PHE A 300 10.23 -13.33 -23.23
N ILE A 301 9.61 -12.56 -22.33
CA ILE A 301 10.30 -11.88 -21.22
C ILE A 301 10.04 -12.68 -19.96
N ASN A 302 11.08 -13.32 -19.43
CA ASN A 302 11.03 -14.19 -18.25
C ASN A 302 12.23 -13.90 -17.32
N GLU A 303 12.35 -12.68 -16.81
CA GLU A 303 13.50 -12.32 -16.00
C GLU A 303 13.56 -13.12 -14.70
N GLY A 304 14.76 -13.60 -14.34
CA GLY A 304 15.00 -14.43 -13.17
C GLY A 304 14.38 -15.83 -13.19
N ASN A 305 13.51 -16.15 -14.17
CA ASN A 305 12.86 -17.44 -14.38
C ASN A 305 12.39 -18.11 -13.06
N PRO A 306 11.49 -17.48 -12.28
CA PRO A 306 11.04 -17.96 -10.98
C PRO A 306 10.08 -19.16 -11.08
N HIS A 307 10.49 -20.25 -11.74
CA HIS A 307 9.65 -21.43 -12.00
C HIS A 307 9.56 -22.40 -10.80
N ASN A 308 10.52 -22.34 -9.86
CA ASN A 308 10.46 -23.13 -8.63
C ASN A 308 10.60 -22.25 -7.38
N ILE A 309 10.29 -22.82 -6.21
CA ILE A 309 10.24 -22.08 -4.93
C ILE A 309 11.54 -21.36 -4.59
N PRO A 310 12.74 -21.99 -4.69
CA PRO A 310 14.01 -21.28 -4.46
C PRO A 310 14.18 -20.02 -5.33
N MET A 311 13.99 -20.13 -6.65
CA MET A 311 14.17 -18.97 -7.54
C MET A 311 13.06 -17.94 -7.36
N PHE A 312 11.83 -18.37 -7.07
CA PHE A 312 10.75 -17.45 -6.73
C PHE A 312 11.07 -16.62 -5.48
N ILE A 313 11.58 -17.27 -4.41
CA ILE A 313 11.98 -16.57 -3.20
C ILE A 313 13.15 -15.62 -3.48
N GLU A 314 14.15 -16.06 -4.24
CA GLU A 314 15.27 -15.21 -4.62
C GLU A 314 14.82 -14.00 -5.43
N TYR A 315 13.95 -14.21 -6.41
CA TYR A 315 13.42 -13.18 -7.29
C TYR A 315 12.57 -12.15 -6.55
N VAL A 316 11.66 -12.60 -5.68
CA VAL A 316 10.80 -11.69 -4.90
C VAL A 316 11.57 -10.96 -3.80
N LEU A 317 12.71 -11.49 -3.31
CA LEU A 317 13.47 -10.84 -2.24
C LEU A 317 14.63 -9.95 -2.71
N ARG A 318 14.87 -9.87 -4.02
CA ARG A 318 15.80 -8.91 -4.63
C ARG A 318 15.18 -7.52 -4.68
#